data_AF-A0A968YAY9-F1
#
_entry.id   AF-A0A968YAY9-F1
#
_cell.length_a   1.000
_cell.length_b   1.000
_cell.length_c   1.000
_cell.angle_alpha   90.00
_cell.angle_beta   90.00
_cell.angle_gamma   90.00
#
_symmetry.space_group_name_H-M   'P 1'
#
loop_
_entity.id
_entity.type
_entity.pdbx_description
1 polymer ?
#
loop_
_entity_poly.entity_id
_entity_poly.type
_entity_poly.pdbx_seq_one_letter_code
_entity_poly.pdbx_strand_id
1 'polypeptide(L)'
;MTFLNLLFLPNPLLAGFFLPLDGLFSTQGVMVMLLVAYAGAMWMFLSSAPKVHTLMVSDLEIARQFFEGELQLRVAEVPLHYYYNYEQTLGLSGIDPIYMSTNLGRPAIQQFSGTDGFWYQLKKNVQLHVIGGASAGDKNRQRHVCFDHDCLEQILMKVQTRYVKYKIRREKPLNFLVKTYQGCVIEFAEVSN
;
A
#
# COMPACT_ATOMS: atom_id res chain seq x y z
N MET A 1 -38.03 -68.54 5.27
CA MET A 1 -36.56 -68.65 5.20
C MET A 1 -36.08 -67.48 4.34
N THR A 2 -35.50 -66.48 4.99
CA THR A 2 -34.58 -65.41 4.54
C THR A 2 -34.40 -65.12 3.04
N PHE A 3 -34.50 -63.83 2.65
CA PHE A 3 -33.49 -63.02 1.90
C PHE A 3 -34.06 -61.59 1.80
N LEU A 4 -33.70 -60.68 2.72
CA LEU A 4 -32.73 -59.60 2.55
C LEU A 4 -32.89 -58.81 1.23
N ASN A 5 -33.51 -57.62 1.28
CA ASN A 5 -33.30 -56.55 0.31
C ASN A 5 -33.10 -55.24 1.07
N LEU A 6 -31.83 -54.99 1.37
CA LEU A 6 -31.31 -53.68 1.77
C LEU A 6 -31.02 -52.89 0.48
N LEU A 7 -31.05 -51.56 0.56
CA LEU A 7 -30.61 -50.56 -0.41
C LEU A 7 -31.68 -50.08 -1.41
N PHE A 8 -32.15 -48.85 -1.20
CA PHE A 8 -32.06 -47.72 -2.14
C PHE A 8 -32.88 -46.55 -1.57
N LEU A 9 -32.35 -45.90 -0.53
CA LEU A 9 -32.76 -44.55 -0.17
C LEU A 9 -32.09 -43.59 -1.18
N PRO A 10 -32.85 -42.78 -1.94
CA PRO A 10 -32.25 -41.79 -2.82
C PRO A 10 -31.65 -40.71 -1.92
N ASN A 11 -30.33 -40.71 -1.81
CA ASN A 11 -29.58 -39.71 -1.07
C ASN A 11 -29.58 -38.40 -1.91
N PRO A 12 -30.26 -37.32 -1.49
CA PRO A 12 -30.38 -36.10 -2.31
C PRO A 12 -29.07 -35.30 -2.41
N LEU A 13 -28.02 -35.74 -1.69
CA LEU A 13 -26.72 -35.09 -1.64
C LEU A 13 -25.82 -35.36 -2.87
N LEU A 14 -26.22 -36.24 -3.79
CA LEU A 14 -25.48 -36.54 -5.02
C LEU A 14 -26.14 -36.03 -6.31
N ALA A 15 -27.29 -35.34 -6.22
CA ALA A 15 -28.01 -34.80 -7.37
C ALA A 15 -27.59 -33.36 -7.75
N GLY A 16 -26.47 -32.86 -7.23
CA GLY A 16 -26.00 -31.48 -7.43
C GLY A 16 -24.90 -31.29 -8.49
N PHE A 17 -24.41 -32.36 -9.13
CA PHE A 17 -23.20 -32.28 -9.98
C PHE A 17 -23.41 -32.58 -11.47
N PHE A 18 -24.65 -32.78 -11.93
CA PHE A 18 -24.95 -32.76 -13.36
C PHE A 18 -25.44 -31.36 -13.75
N LEU A 19 -24.50 -30.43 -13.95
CA LEU A 19 -24.79 -29.21 -14.70
C LEU A 19 -25.28 -29.64 -16.10
N PRO A 20 -26.52 -29.32 -16.50
CA PRO A 20 -26.95 -29.58 -17.87
C PRO A 20 -26.08 -28.74 -18.80
N LEU A 21 -25.15 -29.37 -19.50
CA LEU A 21 -24.21 -28.70 -20.41
C LEU A 21 -24.97 -27.92 -21.51
N ASP A 22 -26.20 -28.34 -21.84
CA ASP A 22 -27.11 -27.65 -22.75
C ASP A 22 -27.51 -26.25 -22.25
N GLY A 23 -27.51 -26.04 -20.92
CA GLY A 23 -27.76 -24.74 -20.30
C GLY A 23 -26.57 -23.79 -20.36
N LEU A 24 -25.34 -24.29 -20.53
CA LEU A 24 -24.12 -23.46 -20.56
C LEU A 24 -23.95 -22.68 -21.87
N PHE A 25 -24.46 -23.21 -22.99
CA PHE A 25 -24.43 -22.53 -24.30
C PHE A 25 -25.75 -21.82 -24.67
N SER A 26 -26.75 -21.84 -23.79
CA SER A 26 -27.97 -21.03 -23.93
C SER A 26 -27.67 -19.53 -23.74
N THR A 27 -28.47 -18.63 -24.30
CA THR A 27 -28.33 -17.17 -24.14
C THR A 27 -28.29 -16.75 -22.67
N GLN A 28 -29.10 -17.42 -21.83
CA GLN A 28 -29.10 -17.21 -20.37
C GLN A 28 -27.84 -17.75 -19.70
N GLY A 29 -27.33 -18.90 -20.14
CA GLY A 29 -26.07 -19.47 -19.64
C GLY A 29 -24.85 -18.62 -19.95
N VAL A 30 -24.78 -18.12 -21.19
CA VAL A 30 -23.74 -17.18 -21.63
C VAL A 30 -23.80 -15.89 -20.83
N MET A 31 -25.00 -15.35 -20.56
CA MET A 31 -25.16 -14.16 -19.72
C MET A 31 -24.63 -14.39 -18.29
N VAL A 32 -24.93 -15.54 -17.68
CA VAL A 32 -24.42 -15.87 -16.34
C VAL A 32 -22.90 -16.08 -16.36
N MET A 33 -22.35 -16.76 -17.37
CA MET A 33 -20.90 -16.92 -17.53
C MET A 33 -20.18 -15.59 -17.68
N LEU A 34 -20.74 -14.65 -18.46
CA LEU A 34 -20.18 -13.30 -18.60
C LEU A 34 -20.15 -12.55 -17.26
N LEU A 35 -21.22 -12.66 -16.46
CA LEU A 35 -21.27 -12.04 -15.14
C LEU A 35 -20.22 -12.64 -14.19
N VAL A 36 -20.07 -13.96 -14.18
CA VAL A 36 -19.05 -14.64 -13.36
C VAL A 36 -17.64 -14.27 -13.84
N ALA A 37 -17.39 -14.25 -15.14
CA ALA A 37 -16.11 -13.84 -15.70
C ALA A 37 -15.76 -12.39 -15.34
N TYR A 38 -16.73 -11.47 -15.45
CA TYR A 38 -16.56 -10.07 -15.07
C TYR A 38 -16.30 -9.92 -13.57
N ALA A 39 -17.10 -10.57 -12.72
CA ALA A 39 -16.91 -10.54 -11.27
C ALA A 39 -15.54 -11.09 -10.88
N GLY A 40 -15.11 -12.19 -11.51
CA GLY A 40 -13.79 -12.77 -11.31
C GLY A 40 -12.65 -11.83 -11.73
N ALA A 41 -12.77 -11.21 -12.91
CA ALA A 41 -11.80 -10.23 -13.38
C ALA A 41 -11.71 -9.01 -12.44
N MET A 42 -12.86 -8.51 -11.98
CA MET A 42 -12.93 -7.38 -11.04
C MET A 42 -12.31 -7.73 -9.68
N TRP A 43 -12.57 -8.94 -9.17
CA TRP A 43 -11.95 -9.43 -7.94
C TRP A 43 -10.42 -9.51 -8.04
N MET A 44 -9.90 -10.05 -9.14
CA MET A 44 -8.46 -10.12 -9.39
C MET A 44 -7.83 -8.73 -9.49
N PHE A 45 -8.52 -7.79 -10.15
CA PHE A 45 -8.07 -6.41 -10.27
C PHE A 45 -7.99 -5.71 -8.91
N LEU A 46 -9.07 -5.76 -8.13
CA LEU A 46 -9.13 -5.12 -6.81
C LEU A 46 -8.13 -5.73 -5.82
N SER A 47 -7.95 -7.05 -5.87
CA SER A 47 -6.97 -7.76 -5.03
C SER A 47 -5.52 -7.43 -5.39
N SER A 48 -5.27 -7.01 -6.64
CA SER A 48 -3.94 -6.66 -7.13
C SER A 48 -3.59 -5.19 -6.93
N ALA A 49 -4.54 -4.38 -6.44
CA ALA A 49 -4.33 -2.94 -6.29
C ALA A 49 -3.12 -2.65 -5.38
N PRO A 50 -2.26 -1.70 -5.78
CA PRO A 50 -1.13 -1.29 -4.95
C PRO A 50 -1.65 -0.61 -3.67
N LYS A 51 -1.10 -1.00 -2.52
CA LYS A 51 -1.38 -0.38 -1.23
C LYS A 51 -0.30 0.66 -0.92
N VAL A 52 -0.72 1.81 -0.42
CA VAL A 52 0.18 2.87 0.05
C VAL A 52 -0.08 3.11 1.52
N HIS A 53 0.95 2.98 2.34
CA HIS A 53 0.90 3.36 3.75
C HIS A 53 1.59 4.71 3.95
N THR A 54 1.01 5.55 4.79
CA THR A 54 1.61 6.84 5.18
C THR A 54 2.22 6.73 6.56
N LEU A 55 3.50 7.04 6.67
CA LEU A 55 4.23 7.11 7.92
C LEU A 55 4.64 8.57 8.18
N MET A 56 4.15 9.13 9.28
CA MET A 56 4.53 10.46 9.73
C MET A 56 5.78 10.36 10.60
N VAL A 57 6.81 11.15 10.30
CA VAL A 57 8.08 11.17 11.03
C VAL A 57 8.33 12.55 11.62
N SER A 58 9.16 12.59 12.66
CA SER A 58 9.55 13.83 13.34
C SER A 58 10.71 14.51 12.62
N ASP A 59 11.67 13.72 12.13
CA ASP A 59 12.79 14.18 11.33
C ASP A 59 12.95 13.32 10.08
N LEU A 60 12.82 13.95 8.91
CA LEU A 60 12.89 13.31 7.60
C LEU A 60 14.28 12.78 7.27
N GLU A 61 15.34 13.47 7.69
CA GLU A 61 16.72 13.10 7.35
C GLU A 61 17.16 11.89 8.17
N ILE A 62 16.80 11.84 9.46
CA ILE A 62 17.04 10.65 10.30
C ILE A 62 16.23 9.46 9.77
N ALA A 63 14.97 9.69 9.37
CA ALA A 63 14.15 8.65 8.77
C ALA A 63 14.76 8.13 7.47
N ARG A 64 15.23 9.01 6.58
CA ARG A 64 15.88 8.65 5.31
C ARG A 64 17.11 7.78 5.55
N GLN A 65 18.01 8.20 6.44
CA GLN A 65 19.21 7.42 6.78
C GLN A 65 18.86 6.05 7.35
N PHE A 66 17.81 5.95 8.18
CA PHE A 66 17.35 4.68 8.73
C PHE A 66 16.75 3.76 7.66
N PHE A 67 15.87 4.28 6.79
CA PHE A 67 15.18 3.49 5.77
C PHE A 67 16.09 3.06 4.62
N GLU A 68 16.96 3.95 4.14
CA GLU A 68 17.90 3.65 3.05
C GLU A 68 19.16 2.94 3.54
N GLY A 69 19.69 3.33 4.70
CA GLY A 69 20.95 2.81 5.23
C GLY A 69 20.78 1.48 5.96
N GLU A 70 19.94 1.45 7.00
CA GLU A 70 19.83 0.28 7.88
C GLU A 70 18.84 -0.76 7.35
N LEU A 71 17.65 -0.30 6.95
CA LEU A 71 16.62 -1.17 6.40
C LEU A 71 16.89 -1.52 4.93
N GLN A 72 17.68 -0.70 4.23
CA GLN A 72 17.97 -0.83 2.80
C GLN A 72 16.70 -1.03 1.97
N LEU A 73 15.70 -0.19 2.24
CA LEU A 73 14.48 -0.18 1.44
C LEU A 73 14.80 0.37 0.05
N ARG A 74 14.13 -0.18 -0.97
CA ARG A 74 14.26 0.34 -2.33
C ARG A 74 13.50 1.65 -2.43
N VAL A 75 14.15 2.70 -2.90
CA VAL A 75 13.51 3.96 -3.27
C VAL A 75 12.50 3.67 -4.37
N ALA A 76 11.29 4.17 -4.21
CA ALA A 76 10.22 4.08 -5.20
C ALA A 76 9.96 5.47 -5.77
N GLU A 77 9.56 5.53 -7.04
CA GLU A 77 9.08 6.76 -7.64
C GLU A 77 7.67 7.08 -7.14
N VAL A 78 7.35 8.37 -7.03
CA VAL A 78 6.03 8.83 -6.60
C VAL A 78 4.96 8.25 -7.54
N PRO A 79 3.94 7.54 -7.03
CA PRO A 79 2.86 6.97 -7.86
C PRO A 79 2.03 8.00 -8.64
N LEU A 80 2.16 9.28 -8.26
CA LEU A 80 1.23 10.35 -8.59
C LEU A 80 1.51 11.08 -9.91
N HIS A 81 2.46 10.61 -10.73
CA HIS A 81 2.73 11.26 -12.02
C HIS A 81 1.50 11.32 -12.94
N TYR A 82 0.47 10.50 -12.67
CA TYR A 82 -0.77 10.45 -13.43
C TYR A 82 -1.91 11.36 -12.92
N TYR A 83 -1.88 11.86 -11.68
CA TYR A 83 -3.04 12.55 -11.09
C TYR A 83 -2.90 14.06 -10.94
N TYR A 84 -1.68 14.59 -10.89
CA TYR A 84 -1.44 16.03 -10.69
C TYR A 84 -0.93 16.78 -11.93
N ASN A 85 -0.65 16.08 -13.04
CA ASN A 85 -0.24 16.69 -14.30
C ASN A 85 -1.40 17.10 -15.22
N TYR A 86 -2.62 17.21 -14.71
CA TYR A 86 -3.75 17.69 -15.52
C TYR A 86 -3.61 19.18 -15.88
N GLU A 87 -3.04 19.99 -14.98
CA GLU A 87 -2.92 21.44 -15.17
C GLU A 87 -1.72 21.84 -16.06
N GLN A 88 -0.64 21.05 -16.08
CA GLN A 88 0.59 21.40 -16.79
C GLN A 88 0.53 21.13 -18.30
N THR A 89 -0.39 20.26 -18.75
CA THR A 89 -0.52 19.91 -20.18
C THR A 89 -1.70 20.60 -20.87
N LEU A 90 -2.74 21.01 -20.12
CA LEU A 90 -3.91 21.73 -20.66
C LEU A 90 -3.73 23.26 -20.72
N GLY A 91 -2.71 23.82 -20.06
CA GLY A 91 -2.40 25.26 -20.11
C GLY A 91 -1.44 25.69 -21.24
N LEU A 92 -0.87 24.76 -22.01
CA LEU A 92 0.16 25.05 -23.02
C LEU A 92 -0.24 24.70 -24.46
N SER A 93 -1.44 24.17 -24.70
CA SER A 93 -1.91 23.79 -26.03
C SER A 93 -2.46 24.96 -26.88
N GLY A 94 -2.09 26.21 -26.56
CA GLY A 94 -2.57 27.40 -27.29
C GLY A 94 -1.55 28.51 -27.53
N ILE A 95 -0.29 28.35 -27.13
CA ILE A 95 0.73 29.41 -27.29
C ILE A 95 1.99 28.80 -27.90
N ASP A 96 2.25 29.15 -29.16
CA ASP A 96 3.47 28.75 -29.89
C ASP A 96 4.74 29.19 -29.12
N PRO A 97 5.72 28.28 -28.90
CA PRO A 97 6.90 28.52 -28.06
C PRO A 97 8.00 29.33 -28.77
N ILE A 98 7.62 30.17 -29.75
CA ILE A 98 8.51 31.02 -30.53
C ILE A 98 8.38 32.51 -30.12
N TYR A 99 7.31 32.89 -29.42
CA TYR A 99 7.00 34.32 -29.15
C TYR A 99 7.25 34.81 -27.73
N MET A 100 7.63 33.96 -26.77
CA MET A 100 7.97 34.40 -25.41
C MET A 100 9.47 34.62 -25.22
N SER A 101 10.03 35.56 -25.99
CA SER A 101 11.29 36.20 -25.65
C SER A 101 11.00 37.58 -25.07
N THR A 102 11.05 37.72 -23.74
CA THR A 102 11.69 38.87 -23.07
C THR A 102 11.58 38.71 -21.56
N ASN A 103 12.71 39.01 -20.91
CA ASN A 103 12.92 39.03 -19.48
C ASN A 103 11.80 39.77 -18.72
N LEU A 104 11.11 39.05 -17.85
CA LEU A 104 10.56 39.61 -16.62
C LEU A 104 10.89 38.63 -15.51
N GLY A 105 11.51 39.15 -14.45
CA GLY A 105 12.06 38.37 -13.34
C GLY A 105 11.11 37.25 -12.96
N ARG A 106 11.64 36.01 -12.99
CA ARG A 106 11.00 34.88 -12.34
C ARG A 106 10.56 35.40 -10.96
N PRO A 107 9.25 35.51 -10.65
CA PRO A 107 8.92 35.29 -9.27
C PRO A 107 9.55 33.92 -8.98
N ALA A 108 10.37 33.85 -7.94
CA ALA A 108 10.49 32.60 -7.24
C ALA A 108 9.06 32.30 -6.79
N ILE A 109 8.27 31.69 -7.69
CA ILE A 109 7.39 30.62 -7.31
C ILE A 109 8.39 29.72 -6.59
N GLN A 110 8.47 29.89 -5.27
CA GLN A 110 8.61 28.74 -4.42
C GLN A 110 7.65 27.76 -5.07
N GLN A 111 8.20 26.85 -5.88
CA GLN A 111 7.66 25.53 -5.93
C GLN A 111 7.43 25.28 -4.45
N PHE A 112 6.17 25.31 -4.04
CA PHE A 112 5.79 24.46 -2.96
C PHE A 112 6.34 23.12 -3.42
N SER A 113 7.55 22.79 -2.94
CA SER A 113 8.10 21.46 -2.79
C SER A 113 7.17 20.78 -1.79
N GLY A 114 5.92 20.66 -2.23
CA GLY A 114 4.76 20.41 -1.42
C GLY A 114 4.75 18.92 -1.32
N THR A 115 5.38 18.45 -0.24
CA THR A 115 5.73 17.06 0.11
C THR A 115 7.21 16.73 -0.13
N ASP A 116 8.09 17.24 0.74
CA ASP A 116 9.44 16.68 0.99
C ASP A 116 9.33 15.29 1.66
N GLY A 117 8.48 14.42 1.14
CA GLY A 117 8.29 13.05 1.60
C GLY A 117 9.06 12.07 0.73
N PHE A 118 9.55 10.99 1.33
CA PHE A 118 10.23 9.92 0.62
C PHE A 118 9.28 8.77 0.33
N TRP A 119 9.48 8.12 -0.81
CA TRP A 119 8.72 6.95 -1.23
C TRP A 119 9.61 5.72 -1.25
N TYR A 120 9.17 4.66 -0.57
CA TYR A 120 9.89 3.40 -0.48
C TYR A 120 9.01 2.21 -0.84
N GLN A 121 9.61 1.17 -1.42
CA GLN A 121 8.94 -0.09 -1.69
C GLN A 121 9.12 -1.06 -0.52
N LEU A 122 8.03 -1.37 0.19
CA LEU A 122 8.06 -2.26 1.36
C LEU A 122 7.89 -3.74 0.96
N LYS A 123 6.95 -4.01 0.02
CA LYS A 123 6.70 -5.32 -0.64
C LYS A 123 6.38 -5.08 -2.12
N LYS A 124 6.17 -6.14 -2.93
CA LYS A 124 5.91 -6.01 -4.39
C LYS A 124 4.79 -5.01 -4.74
N ASN A 125 3.68 -5.05 -4.01
CA ASN A 125 2.50 -4.19 -4.24
C ASN A 125 2.21 -3.25 -3.06
N VAL A 126 3.21 -3.02 -2.19
CA VAL A 126 3.04 -2.15 -1.01
C VAL A 126 4.14 -1.11 -0.98
N GLN A 127 3.74 0.15 -0.99
CA GLN A 127 4.61 1.30 -0.88
C GLN A 127 4.42 2.01 0.46
N LEU A 128 5.49 2.67 0.88
CA LEU A 128 5.58 3.44 2.10
C LEU A 128 5.88 4.89 1.71
N HIS A 129 4.95 5.79 2.03
CA HIS A 129 5.13 7.22 1.91
C HIS A 129 5.52 7.77 3.28
N VAL A 130 6.74 8.30 3.38
CA VAL A 130 7.30 8.87 4.61
C VAL A 130 7.21 10.38 4.51
N ILE A 131 6.43 11.00 5.40
CA ILE A 131 6.23 12.45 5.44
C ILE A 131 6.60 13.02 6.79
N GLY A 132 7.08 14.26 6.83
CA GLY A 132 7.22 15.00 8.09
C GLY A 132 5.85 15.30 8.71
N GLY A 133 5.80 15.46 10.03
CA GLY A 133 4.60 15.91 10.73
C GLY A 133 4.31 15.24 12.07
N ALA A 134 5.12 14.26 12.49
CA ALA A 134 5.00 13.72 13.83
C ALA A 134 5.65 14.65 14.87
N SER A 135 5.04 14.80 16.04
CA SER A 135 5.68 15.48 17.16
C SER A 135 6.90 14.71 17.63
N ALA A 136 7.92 15.41 18.14
CA ALA A 136 9.07 14.78 18.79
C ALA A 136 8.59 13.86 19.94
N GLY A 137 9.23 12.69 20.06
CA GLY A 137 8.90 11.70 21.08
C GLY A 137 9.39 12.10 22.48
N ASP A 138 8.90 11.37 23.48
CA ASP A 138 9.35 11.56 24.87
C ASP A 138 10.86 11.31 24.99
N LYS A 139 11.54 12.11 25.82
CA LYS A 139 12.99 12.04 26.09
C LYS A 139 13.89 12.25 24.85
N ASN A 140 13.52 13.19 23.97
CA ASN A 140 14.29 13.54 22.78
C ASN A 140 14.47 12.36 21.80
N ARG A 141 13.48 11.46 21.78
CA ARG A 141 13.45 10.32 20.84
C ARG A 141 12.79 10.75 19.55
N GLN A 142 13.27 10.19 18.45
CA GLN A 142 12.56 10.32 17.19
C GLN A 142 11.29 9.49 17.25
N ARG A 143 10.20 10.03 16.74
CA ARG A 143 8.88 9.40 16.75
C ARG A 143 8.35 9.29 15.33
N HIS A 144 8.04 8.06 14.95
CA HIS A 144 7.45 7.66 13.69
C HIS A 144 6.07 7.07 13.97
N VAL A 145 5.07 7.56 13.27
CA VAL A 145 3.67 7.32 13.58
C VAL A 145 2.96 6.83 12.34
N CYS A 146 2.20 5.74 12.48
CA CYS A 146 1.32 5.25 11.42
C CYS A 146 -0.07 4.96 11.98
N PHE A 147 -1.07 5.13 11.13
CA PHE A 147 -2.46 4.77 11.44
C PHE A 147 -2.75 3.30 11.14
N ASP A 148 -2.02 2.71 10.19
CA ASP A 148 -2.23 1.32 9.78
C ASP A 148 -1.34 0.38 10.59
N HIS A 149 -1.97 -0.58 11.28
CA HIS A 149 -1.28 -1.66 11.99
C HIS A 149 -0.34 -2.46 11.06
N ASP A 150 -0.86 -2.86 9.89
CA ASP A 150 -0.14 -3.61 8.86
C ASP A 150 1.15 -2.91 8.38
N CYS A 151 1.17 -1.57 8.39
CA CYS A 151 2.35 -0.79 8.01
C CYS A 151 3.48 -1.02 9.02
N LEU A 152 3.17 -0.87 10.30
CA LEU A 152 4.15 -1.01 11.39
C LEU A 152 4.63 -2.45 11.54
N GLU A 153 3.75 -3.43 11.37
CA GLU A 153 4.16 -4.84 11.31
C GLU A 153 5.15 -5.10 10.18
N GLN A 154 4.88 -4.58 8.97
CA GLN A 154 5.79 -4.77 7.84
C GLN A 154 7.15 -4.10 8.06
N ILE A 155 7.18 -2.92 8.68
CA ILE A 155 8.43 -2.26 9.08
C ILE A 155 9.15 -3.10 10.13
N LEU A 156 8.46 -3.59 11.16
CA LEU A 156 9.04 -4.43 12.21
C LEU A 156 9.64 -5.72 11.65
N MET A 157 8.96 -6.38 10.70
CA MET A 157 9.49 -7.56 10.00
C MET A 157 10.80 -7.25 9.26
N LYS A 158 10.90 -6.07 8.63
CA LYS A 158 12.15 -5.63 7.97
C LYS A 158 13.26 -5.35 8.98
N VAL A 159 12.95 -4.68 10.09
CA VAL A 159 13.87 -4.44 11.22
C VAL A 159 14.45 -5.76 11.73
N GLN A 160 13.59 -6.76 11.94
CA GLN A 160 13.98 -8.11 12.36
C GLN A 160 14.86 -8.81 11.32
N THR A 161 14.46 -8.79 10.05
CA THR A 161 15.21 -9.41 8.95
C THR A 161 16.60 -8.79 8.76
N ARG A 162 16.74 -7.49 9.06
CA ARG A 162 18.00 -6.74 9.00
C ARG A 162 18.80 -6.81 10.31
N TYR A 163 18.34 -7.58 11.30
CA TYR A 163 18.97 -7.72 12.61
C TYR A 163 19.24 -6.39 13.32
N VAL A 164 18.40 -5.38 13.06
CA VAL A 164 18.49 -4.08 13.73
C VAL A 164 17.94 -4.24 15.15
N LYS A 165 18.59 -3.61 16.15
CA LYS A 165 18.19 -3.75 17.56
C LYS A 165 16.81 -3.14 17.79
N TYR A 166 15.87 -3.94 18.28
CA TYR A 166 14.50 -3.50 18.56
C TYR A 166 14.01 -3.96 19.93
N LYS A 167 12.97 -3.28 20.43
CA LYS A 167 12.23 -3.66 21.65
C LYS A 167 10.76 -3.35 21.46
N ILE A 168 9.92 -4.39 21.48
CA ILE A 168 8.47 -4.23 21.49
C ILE A 168 8.03 -3.76 22.90
N ARG A 169 7.22 -2.71 22.97
CA ARG A 169 6.67 -2.19 24.22
C ARG A 169 5.21 -2.58 24.41
N ARG A 170 4.45 -2.63 23.31
CA ARG A 170 3.03 -2.97 23.29
C ARG A 170 2.70 -3.57 21.92
N GLU A 171 1.82 -4.57 21.89
CA GLU A 171 1.39 -5.21 20.64
C GLU A 171 0.13 -4.56 20.05
N LYS A 172 -0.78 -4.02 20.88
CA LYS A 172 -2.01 -3.34 20.44
C LYS A 172 -2.35 -2.13 21.34
N PRO A 173 -2.44 -0.90 20.82
CA PRO A 173 -1.84 -0.46 19.54
C PRO A 173 -0.33 -0.77 19.51
N LEU A 174 0.17 -1.15 18.34
CA LEU A 174 1.55 -1.59 18.17
C LEU A 174 2.52 -0.44 18.48
N ASN A 175 3.44 -0.68 19.41
CA ASN A 175 4.48 0.26 19.78
C ASN A 175 5.79 -0.48 20.01
N PHE A 176 6.82 -0.07 19.30
CA PHE A 176 8.16 -0.62 19.45
C PHE A 176 9.23 0.45 19.27
N LEU A 177 10.36 0.22 19.90
CA LEU A 177 11.55 1.05 19.78
C LEU A 177 12.56 0.35 18.88
N VAL A 178 13.23 1.12 18.05
CA VAL A 178 14.37 0.69 17.26
C VAL A 178 15.57 1.55 17.65
N LYS A 179 16.73 0.92 17.81
CA LYS A 179 17.99 1.62 18.03
C LYS A 179 18.84 1.51 16.78
N THR A 180 19.13 2.67 16.19
CA THR A 180 19.98 2.79 15.00
C THR A 180 21.44 2.48 15.34
N TYR A 181 22.26 2.18 14.34
CA TYR A 181 23.70 1.97 14.50
C TYR A 181 24.41 3.24 14.99
N GLN A 182 23.89 4.41 14.61
CA GLN A 182 24.33 5.72 15.12
C GLN A 182 23.92 5.98 16.58
N GLY A 183 23.15 5.07 17.19
CA GLY A 183 22.73 5.15 18.59
C GLY A 183 21.45 5.93 18.83
N CYS A 184 20.82 6.47 17.78
CA CYS A 184 19.52 7.14 17.87
C CYS A 184 18.42 6.11 18.20
N VAL A 185 17.43 6.52 18.99
CA VAL A 185 16.26 5.69 19.31
C VAL A 185 15.05 6.26 18.60
N ILE A 186 14.47 5.43 17.74
CA ILE A 186 13.26 5.72 16.98
C ILE A 186 12.11 4.94 17.61
N GLU A 187 11.08 5.64 18.03
CA GLU A 187 9.80 5.06 18.46
C GLU A 187 8.86 4.95 17.27
N PHE A 188 8.39 3.74 17.01
CA PHE A 188 7.30 3.47 16.08
C PHE A 188 6.02 3.25 16.89
N ALA A 189 4.99 4.04 16.60
CA ALA A 189 3.73 3.99 17.33
C ALA A 189 2.53 3.98 16.38
N GLU A 190 1.63 3.03 16.61
CA GLU A 190 0.30 3.00 16.00
C GLU A 190 -0.59 4.04 16.69
N VAL A 191 -1.33 4.82 15.90
CA VAL A 191 -2.37 5.70 16.42
C VAL A 191 -3.69 4.95 16.43
N SER A 192 -4.11 4.52 17.61
CA SER A 192 -5.49 4.08 17.84
C SER A 192 -6.38 5.30 18.10
N ASN A 193 -7.47 5.41 17.35
CA ASN A 193 -8.55 6.36 17.62
C ASN A 193 -9.49 5.82 18.72
#